data_AF-A0A9E3RWL1-F1
#
_entry.id   AF-A0A9E3RWL1-F1
#
_cell.length_a   1.000
_cell.length_b   1.000
_cell.length_c   1.000
_cell.angle_alpha   90.00
_cell.angle_beta   90.00
_cell.angle_gamma   90.00
#
_symmetry.space_group_name_H-M   'P 1'
#
loop_
_entity.id
_entity.type
_entity.pdbx_description
1 polymer ?
#
loop_
_entity_poly.entity_id
_entity_poly.type
_entity_poly.pdbx_seq_one_letter_code
_entity_poly.pdbx_strand_id
1 'polypeptide(L)'
;MIPVAFENAPSVKKPKRSASPTDWELYNKELKTKNLSTYGCTMINSLACNLQESNTKRPLWVSVDGSYTNKNVIRGLSEKITLIGRIRADAKLYYRPEINRSLGRRRVYGSQAPTPEQLRQDPDSPYEVIESFAAGKVHEFKIKSMDNLLWKTAGKNHLFKLIVIAPLGYRLTKGGKMLYREPAYIICTNTSLSTQEILQAYLWRWDIEVNFRDEKTLLGVGQAQVRNEKSVTLVPQMMVASYALLLTAGELIGKTNQPVWRPKWNKYDSQKRLTANDLLQLLRRCLWGKALDQTHFDDFVDVNCHDTNPLNYKIPLNSAVLAATW
;
A
#
# COMPACT_ATOMS: atom_id res chain seq x y z
N MET A 1 2.42 7.68 0.00
CA MET A 1 1.21 7.10 -0.65
C MET A 1 -0.03 7.92 -0.30
N ILE A 2 -0.91 8.24 -1.25
CA ILE A 2 -2.18 8.99 -1.02
C ILE A 2 -3.36 8.04 -1.29
N PRO A 3 -4.37 7.93 -0.39
CA PRO A 3 -5.58 7.17 -0.67
C PRO A 3 -6.39 7.79 -1.80
N VAL A 4 -6.85 6.96 -2.75
CA VAL A 4 -7.64 7.43 -3.92
C VAL A 4 -9.02 6.78 -4.01
N ALA A 5 -9.24 5.67 -3.31
CA ALA A 5 -10.51 4.97 -3.27
C ALA A 5 -10.69 4.26 -1.93
N PHE A 6 -11.92 4.27 -1.42
CA PHE A 6 -12.31 3.54 -0.21
C PHE A 6 -13.76 3.09 -0.35
N GLU A 7 -13.99 1.79 -0.22
CA GLU A 7 -15.32 1.20 -0.33
C GLU A 7 -15.57 0.28 0.85
N ASN A 8 -16.80 0.33 1.37
CA ASN A 8 -17.22 -0.56 2.44
C ASN A 8 -17.49 -1.96 1.86
N ALA A 9 -16.78 -2.96 2.37
CA ALA A 9 -16.93 -4.36 1.97
C ALA A 9 -17.45 -5.20 3.17
N PRO A 10 -18.75 -5.10 3.51
CA PRO A 10 -19.30 -5.81 4.66
C PRO A 10 -19.29 -7.33 4.42
N SER A 11 -18.99 -8.09 5.48
CA SER A 11 -19.11 -9.55 5.42
C SER A 11 -20.58 -9.97 5.33
N VAL A 12 -20.84 -11.02 4.54
CA VAL A 12 -22.18 -11.59 4.40
C VAL A 12 -22.62 -12.17 5.75
N LYS A 13 -23.81 -11.79 6.23
CA LYS A 13 -24.33 -12.26 7.52
C LYS A 13 -24.70 -13.74 7.40
N LYS A 14 -24.06 -14.58 8.22
CA LYS A 14 -24.34 -16.01 8.25
C LYS A 14 -25.77 -16.29 8.75
N PRO A 15 -26.58 -17.07 8.02
CA PRO A 15 -27.92 -17.45 8.47
C PRO A 15 -27.83 -18.35 9.72
N LYS A 16 -28.92 -18.36 10.51
CA LYS A 16 -29.05 -19.26 11.67
C LYS A 16 -29.14 -20.72 11.20
N ARG A 17 -28.77 -21.66 12.07
CA ARG A 17 -28.87 -23.11 11.75
C ARG A 17 -30.29 -23.56 11.39
N SER A 18 -31.30 -22.90 11.95
CA SER A 18 -32.72 -23.17 11.69
C SER A 18 -33.29 -22.42 10.46
N ALA A 19 -32.46 -21.71 9.71
CA ALA A 19 -32.91 -20.98 8.52
C ALA A 19 -33.31 -21.93 7.39
N SER A 20 -34.15 -21.45 6.49
CA SER A 20 -34.65 -22.25 5.37
C SER A 20 -33.51 -22.67 4.43
N PRO A 21 -33.65 -23.79 3.68
CA PRO A 21 -32.69 -24.17 2.65
C PRO A 21 -32.45 -23.06 1.61
N THR A 22 -33.50 -22.28 1.28
CA THR A 22 -33.41 -21.13 0.37
C THR A 22 -32.54 -20.01 0.91
N ASP A 23 -32.57 -19.74 2.22
CA ASP A 23 -31.69 -18.74 2.84
C ASP A 23 -30.22 -19.16 2.79
N TRP A 24 -29.96 -20.47 2.96
CA TRP A 24 -28.62 -21.03 2.83
C TRP A 24 -28.10 -20.97 1.40
N GLU A 25 -28.96 -21.20 0.40
CA GLU A 25 -28.61 -21.03 -1.01
C GLU A 25 -28.29 -19.57 -1.36
N LEU A 26 -29.12 -18.62 -0.92
CA LEU A 26 -28.87 -17.20 -1.08
C LEU A 26 -27.55 -16.78 -0.43
N TYR A 27 -27.32 -17.20 0.81
CA TYR A 27 -26.06 -16.95 1.53
C TYR A 27 -24.85 -17.50 0.76
N ASN A 28 -24.93 -18.72 0.24
CA ASN A 28 -23.85 -19.33 -0.53
C ASN A 28 -23.58 -18.60 -1.86
N LYS A 29 -24.63 -18.04 -2.48
CA LYS A 29 -24.51 -17.20 -3.67
C LYS A 29 -23.86 -15.86 -3.33
N GLU A 30 -24.30 -15.22 -2.25
CA GLU A 30 -23.75 -13.95 -1.78
C GLU A 30 -22.28 -14.07 -1.34
N LEU A 31 -21.87 -15.15 -0.70
CA LEU A 31 -20.46 -15.37 -0.36
C LEU A 31 -19.53 -15.37 -1.59
N LYS A 32 -20.02 -15.84 -2.73
CA LYS A 32 -19.25 -15.87 -3.98
C LYS A 32 -19.15 -14.50 -4.64
N THR A 33 -20.15 -13.64 -4.46
CA THR A 33 -20.22 -12.32 -5.10
C THR A 33 -19.71 -11.19 -4.20
N LYS A 34 -19.97 -11.25 -2.89
CA LYS A 34 -19.59 -10.26 -1.87
C LYS A 34 -18.36 -10.75 -1.10
N ASN A 35 -17.22 -10.84 -1.78
CA ASN A 35 -15.93 -11.13 -1.16
C ASN A 35 -14.91 -10.03 -1.46
N LEU A 36 -13.87 -9.93 -0.64
CA LEU A 36 -12.86 -8.86 -0.77
C LEU A 36 -12.20 -8.82 -2.15
N SER A 37 -12.02 -9.98 -2.79
CA SER A 37 -11.43 -10.08 -4.13
C SER A 37 -12.34 -9.51 -5.21
N THR A 38 -13.64 -9.74 -5.14
CA THR A 38 -14.60 -9.19 -6.11
C THR A 38 -14.74 -7.68 -5.92
N TYR A 39 -14.89 -7.20 -4.69
CA TYR A 39 -14.90 -5.75 -4.40
C TYR A 39 -13.61 -5.07 -4.88
N GLY A 40 -12.45 -5.64 -4.55
CA GLY A 40 -11.17 -5.09 -5.00
C GLY A 40 -11.03 -5.07 -6.52
N CYS A 41 -11.46 -6.13 -7.21
CA CYS A 41 -11.44 -6.19 -8.67
C CYS A 41 -12.33 -5.10 -9.30
N THR A 42 -13.55 -4.92 -8.79
CA THR A 42 -14.47 -3.86 -9.23
C THR A 42 -13.85 -2.48 -9.03
N MET A 43 -13.28 -2.22 -7.85
CA MET A 43 -12.64 -0.94 -7.53
C MET A 43 -11.43 -0.65 -8.43
N ILE A 44 -10.56 -1.64 -8.65
CA ILE A 44 -9.37 -1.48 -9.51
C ILE A 44 -9.80 -1.21 -10.96
N ASN A 45 -10.80 -1.93 -11.46
CA ASN A 45 -11.30 -1.70 -12.82
C ASN A 45 -11.96 -0.32 -12.95
N SER A 46 -12.72 0.13 -11.94
CA SER A 46 -13.28 1.49 -11.93
C SER A 46 -12.19 2.55 -11.95
N LEU A 47 -11.12 2.38 -11.15
CA LEU A 47 -9.95 3.26 -11.19
C LEU A 47 -9.29 3.29 -12.58
N ALA A 48 -9.15 2.12 -13.23
CA ALA A 48 -8.59 2.05 -14.58
C ALA A 48 -9.47 2.73 -15.64
N CYS A 49 -10.80 2.67 -15.51
CA CYS A 49 -11.73 3.41 -16.37
C CYS A 49 -11.60 4.92 -16.17
N ASN A 50 -11.61 5.39 -14.91
CA ASN A 50 -11.47 6.82 -14.59
C ASN A 50 -10.14 7.40 -15.11
N LEU A 51 -9.04 6.63 -15.05
CA LEU A 51 -7.76 7.02 -15.63
C LEU A 51 -7.83 7.16 -17.16
N GLN A 52 -8.52 6.25 -17.85
CA GLN A 52 -8.70 6.32 -19.31
C GLN A 52 -9.54 7.53 -19.72
N GLU A 53 -10.61 7.82 -18.98
CA GLU A 53 -11.47 9.00 -19.22
C GLU A 53 -10.71 10.32 -19.04
N SER A 54 -9.80 10.38 -18.06
CA SER A 54 -8.94 11.56 -17.84
C SER A 54 -7.88 11.78 -18.95
N ASN A 55 -7.85 10.94 -20.00
CA ASN A 55 -6.89 10.94 -21.11
C ASN A 55 -5.42 10.87 -20.66
N THR A 56 -5.17 10.34 -19.46
CA THR A 56 -3.82 10.15 -18.94
C THR A 56 -3.27 8.80 -19.40
N LYS A 57 -2.20 8.81 -20.21
CA LYS A 57 -1.53 7.58 -20.70
C LYS A 57 -0.65 6.91 -19.64
N ARG A 58 -1.02 6.98 -18.36
CA ARG A 58 -0.20 6.45 -17.26
C ARG A 58 -0.49 4.96 -17.05
N PRO A 59 0.53 4.10 -16.93
CA PRO A 59 0.30 2.69 -16.60
C PRO A 59 -0.25 2.57 -15.17
N LEU A 60 -1.20 1.65 -14.96
CA LEU A 60 -1.71 1.32 -13.63
C LEU A 60 -1.04 0.03 -13.13
N TRP A 61 -0.19 0.15 -12.12
CA TRP A 61 0.43 -0.96 -11.42
C TRP A 61 -0.27 -1.17 -10.08
N VAL A 62 -0.62 -2.42 -9.77
CA VAL A 62 -1.36 -2.77 -8.56
C VAL A 62 -0.57 -3.83 -7.79
N SER A 63 0.00 -3.42 -6.66
CA SER A 63 0.70 -4.30 -5.73
C SER A 63 -0.26 -4.84 -4.68
N VAL A 64 -0.45 -6.16 -4.61
CA VAL A 64 -1.43 -6.80 -3.74
C VAL A 64 -0.84 -7.91 -2.88
N ASP A 65 -1.55 -8.26 -1.81
CA ASP A 65 -1.24 -9.44 -1.01
C ASP A 65 -1.68 -10.74 -1.68
N GLY A 66 -1.22 -11.87 -1.11
CA GLY A 66 -1.48 -13.20 -1.66
C GLY A 66 -2.96 -13.55 -1.75
N SER A 67 -3.81 -12.97 -0.89
CA SER A 67 -5.27 -13.15 -0.93
C SER A 67 -5.91 -12.66 -2.23
N TYR A 68 -5.32 -11.64 -2.87
CA TYR A 68 -5.78 -11.09 -4.16
C TYR A 68 -5.10 -11.75 -5.36
N THR A 69 -4.07 -12.59 -5.15
CA THR A 69 -3.40 -13.34 -6.21
C THR A 69 -4.18 -14.64 -6.48
N ASN A 70 -5.39 -14.50 -7.01
CA ASN A 70 -6.30 -15.61 -7.26
C ASN A 70 -6.99 -15.53 -8.63
N LYS A 71 -7.66 -16.62 -9.00
CA LYS A 71 -8.36 -16.78 -10.28
C LYS A 71 -9.34 -15.64 -10.58
N ASN A 72 -10.11 -15.19 -9.60
CA ASN A 72 -11.18 -14.23 -9.82
C ASN A 72 -10.61 -12.83 -10.10
N VAL A 73 -9.59 -12.42 -9.34
CA VAL A 73 -8.93 -11.13 -9.56
C VAL A 73 -8.20 -11.14 -10.89
N ILE A 74 -7.32 -12.12 -11.13
CA ILE A 74 -6.48 -12.13 -12.32
C ILE A 74 -7.29 -12.17 -13.62
N ARG A 75 -8.39 -12.92 -13.65
CA ARG A 75 -9.28 -12.97 -14.84
C ARG A 75 -10.23 -11.78 -14.94
N GLY A 76 -10.52 -11.14 -13.81
CA GLY A 76 -11.46 -10.02 -13.75
C GLY A 76 -10.81 -8.67 -14.05
N LEU A 77 -9.49 -8.56 -13.91
CA LEU A 77 -8.75 -7.35 -14.23
C LEU A 77 -8.58 -7.18 -15.74
N SER A 78 -8.67 -5.93 -16.20
CA SER A 78 -8.34 -5.56 -17.59
C SER A 78 -6.87 -5.88 -17.92
N GLU A 79 -6.61 -6.29 -19.17
CA GLU A 79 -5.25 -6.59 -19.66
C GLU A 79 -4.28 -5.39 -19.58
N LYS A 80 -4.81 -4.16 -19.49
CA LYS A 80 -4.01 -2.93 -19.35
C LYS A 80 -3.44 -2.74 -17.93
N ILE A 81 -3.92 -3.50 -16.95
CA ILE A 81 -3.51 -3.38 -15.54
C ILE A 81 -2.38 -4.36 -15.26
N THR A 82 -1.27 -3.85 -14.72
CA THR A 82 -0.19 -4.71 -14.23
C THR A 82 -0.46 -5.08 -12.78
N LEU A 83 -0.65 -6.37 -12.51
CA LEU A 83 -0.82 -6.89 -11.16
C LEU A 83 0.51 -7.48 -10.68
N ILE A 84 0.95 -7.06 -9.49
CA ILE A 84 2.11 -7.58 -8.77
C ILE A 84 1.62 -8.15 -7.45
N GLY A 85 1.82 -9.43 -7.20
CA GLY A 85 1.24 -10.08 -6.02
C GLY A 85 2.09 -11.20 -5.45
N ARG A 86 1.84 -11.57 -4.19
CA ARG A 86 2.49 -12.74 -3.57
C ARG A 86 1.94 -14.02 -4.14
N ILE A 87 2.84 -14.95 -4.47
CA ILE A 87 2.49 -16.32 -4.84
C ILE A 87 2.97 -17.31 -3.79
N ARG A 88 2.32 -18.47 -3.72
CA ARG A 88 2.73 -19.56 -2.82
C ARG A 88 4.00 -20.23 -3.32
N ALA A 89 4.81 -20.73 -2.39
CA ALA A 89 6.07 -21.43 -2.66
C ALA A 89 5.88 -22.71 -3.51
N ASP A 90 4.73 -23.36 -3.38
CA ASP A 90 4.33 -24.61 -4.04
C ASP A 90 3.50 -24.40 -5.32
N ALA A 91 3.40 -23.16 -5.82
CA ALA A 91 2.57 -22.85 -6.98
C ALA A 91 3.06 -23.58 -8.24
N LYS A 92 2.12 -24.25 -8.91
CA LYS A 92 2.39 -25.01 -10.15
C LYS A 92 2.27 -24.10 -11.37
N LEU A 93 3.41 -23.69 -11.89
CA LEU A 93 3.55 -22.91 -13.11
C LEU A 93 3.96 -23.80 -14.29
N TYR A 94 3.69 -23.34 -15.50
CA TYR A 94 3.93 -24.09 -16.73
C TYR A 94 4.63 -23.20 -17.75
N TYR A 95 5.51 -23.77 -18.55
CA TYR A 95 6.05 -23.07 -19.72
C TYR A 95 4.99 -22.94 -20.81
N ARG A 96 5.25 -22.04 -21.76
CA ARG A 96 4.47 -22.00 -23.01
C ARG A 96 4.59 -23.35 -23.74
N PRO A 97 3.49 -23.85 -24.32
CA PRO A 97 3.57 -25.04 -25.14
C PRO A 97 4.43 -24.75 -26.37
N GLU A 98 5.31 -25.70 -26.72
CA GLU A 98 6.02 -25.68 -28.00
C GLU A 98 5.00 -25.71 -29.15
N ILE A 99 5.26 -24.95 -30.21
CA ILE A 99 4.38 -24.84 -31.37
C ILE A 99 4.48 -26.14 -32.18
N ASN A 100 3.76 -27.17 -31.76
CA ASN A 100 3.64 -28.40 -32.52
C ASN A 100 2.46 -28.31 -33.49
N ARG A 101 2.75 -28.40 -34.80
CA ARG A 101 1.76 -28.48 -35.89
C ARG A 101 1.13 -29.88 -35.98
N SER A 102 0.60 -30.39 -34.86
CA SER A 102 -0.14 -31.66 -34.85
C SER A 102 -1.59 -31.45 -35.27
N LEU A 103 -2.14 -32.36 -36.07
CA LEU A 103 -3.57 -32.46 -36.37
C LEU A 103 -4.32 -32.83 -35.08
N GLY A 104 -4.90 -31.83 -34.40
CA GLY A 104 -5.64 -32.02 -33.14
C GLY A 104 -5.77 -30.75 -32.29
N ARG A 105 -6.43 -30.86 -31.13
CA ARG A 105 -6.59 -29.74 -30.19
C ARG A 105 -5.22 -29.26 -29.70
N ARG A 106 -4.86 -28.02 -30.03
CA ARG A 106 -3.58 -27.40 -29.63
C ARG A 106 -3.42 -27.44 -28.10
N ARG A 107 -2.25 -27.89 -27.63
CA ARG A 107 -1.89 -27.83 -26.21
C ARG A 107 -1.83 -26.38 -25.76
N VAL A 108 -2.40 -26.10 -24.59
CA VAL A 108 -2.48 -24.75 -24.02
C VAL A 108 -1.36 -24.50 -23.00
N TYR A 109 -0.86 -25.56 -22.36
CA TYR A 109 0.21 -25.51 -21.37
C TYR A 109 1.32 -26.46 -21.81
N GLY A 110 2.58 -26.02 -21.66
CA GLY A 110 3.76 -26.83 -21.93
C GLY A 110 4.14 -27.71 -20.74
N SER A 111 5.43 -28.03 -20.65
CA SER A 111 6.00 -28.72 -19.49
C SER A 111 5.83 -27.90 -18.21
N GLN A 112 5.83 -28.58 -17.07
CA GLN A 112 5.75 -27.91 -15.78
C GLN A 112 7.08 -27.18 -15.50
N ALA A 113 6.98 -25.91 -15.13
CA ALA A 113 8.12 -25.11 -14.67
C ALA A 113 8.44 -25.49 -13.21
N PRO A 114 9.68 -25.25 -12.74
CA PRO A 114 10.02 -25.46 -11.33
C PRO A 114 9.09 -24.61 -10.45
N THR A 115 8.70 -25.14 -9.30
CA THR A 115 7.94 -24.36 -8.32
C THR A 115 8.81 -23.20 -7.79
N PRO A 116 8.21 -22.13 -7.26
CA PRO A 116 8.99 -21.03 -6.68
C PRO A 116 10.01 -21.48 -5.62
N GLU A 117 9.66 -22.48 -4.79
CA GLU A 117 10.60 -23.08 -3.84
C GLU A 117 11.72 -23.87 -4.53
N GLN A 118 11.39 -24.66 -5.56
CA GLN A 118 12.40 -25.41 -6.32
C GLN A 118 13.38 -24.47 -7.01
N LEU A 119 12.89 -23.39 -7.63
CA LEU A 119 13.74 -22.37 -8.25
C LEU A 119 14.66 -21.69 -7.23
N ARG A 120 14.19 -21.47 -6.00
CA ARG A 120 15.02 -20.92 -4.91
C ARG A 120 16.19 -21.84 -4.59
N GLN A 121 15.91 -23.15 -4.46
CA GLN A 121 16.87 -24.18 -4.06
C GLN A 121 17.79 -24.64 -5.19
N ASP A 122 17.42 -24.37 -6.43
CA ASP A 122 18.19 -24.73 -7.62
C ASP A 122 19.60 -24.11 -7.60
N PRO A 123 20.68 -24.92 -7.55
CA PRO A 123 22.05 -24.40 -7.57
C PRO A 123 22.46 -23.86 -8.94
N ASP A 124 21.83 -24.32 -10.03
CA ASP A 124 22.22 -23.98 -11.41
C ASP A 124 21.75 -22.59 -11.82
N SER A 125 20.70 -22.08 -11.16
CA SER A 125 20.21 -20.72 -11.34
C SER A 125 20.90 -19.78 -10.33
N PRO A 126 21.85 -18.91 -10.74
CA PRO A 126 22.49 -17.97 -9.83
C PRO A 126 21.54 -16.87 -9.37
N TYR A 127 21.82 -16.28 -8.20
CA TYR A 127 21.12 -15.08 -7.74
C TYR A 127 21.69 -13.83 -8.40
N GLU A 128 20.80 -12.97 -8.89
CA GLU A 128 21.08 -11.59 -9.27
C GLU A 128 20.96 -10.70 -8.03
N VAL A 129 21.84 -9.70 -7.89
CA VAL A 129 21.76 -8.70 -6.83
C VAL A 129 21.13 -7.44 -7.39
N ILE A 130 20.00 -7.02 -6.81
CA ILE A 130 19.24 -5.85 -7.24
C ILE A 130 19.11 -4.90 -6.06
N GLU A 131 19.40 -3.62 -6.31
CA GLU A 131 19.20 -2.56 -5.33
C GLU A 131 17.77 -2.00 -5.39
N SER A 132 17.15 -1.82 -4.23
CA SER A 132 15.84 -1.17 -4.12
C SER A 132 15.71 -0.38 -2.83
N PHE A 133 14.93 0.69 -2.88
CA PHE A 133 14.69 1.59 -1.76
C PHE A 133 13.53 1.09 -0.91
N ALA A 134 13.78 0.85 0.38
CA ALA A 134 12.77 0.49 1.36
C ALA A 134 13.12 1.07 2.73
N ALA A 135 12.11 1.37 3.54
CA ALA A 135 12.31 1.85 4.92
C ALA A 135 13.30 3.03 5.06
N GLY A 136 13.35 3.92 4.06
CA GLY A 136 14.21 5.10 4.06
C GLY A 136 15.66 4.87 3.63
N LYS A 137 16.03 3.67 3.16
CA LYS A 137 17.39 3.32 2.72
C LYS A 137 17.39 2.43 1.49
N VAL A 138 18.51 2.43 0.76
CA VAL A 138 18.75 1.46 -0.30
C VAL A 138 19.19 0.14 0.31
N HIS A 139 18.61 -0.95 -0.17
CA HIS A 139 18.89 -2.31 0.26
C HIS A 139 19.20 -3.18 -0.95
N GLU A 140 20.17 -4.08 -0.81
CA GLU A 140 20.49 -5.11 -1.79
C GLU A 140 19.62 -6.35 -1.56
N PHE A 141 18.98 -6.83 -2.63
CA PHE A 141 18.15 -8.03 -2.63
C PHE A 141 18.74 -9.07 -3.58
N LYS A 142 18.89 -10.30 -3.10
CA LYS A 142 19.28 -11.45 -3.93
C LYS A 142 18.03 -12.07 -4.53
N ILE A 143 17.95 -12.09 -5.86
CA ILE A 143 16.74 -12.45 -6.60
C ILE A 143 17.05 -13.47 -7.70
N LYS A 144 16.10 -14.39 -7.92
CA LYS A 144 16.00 -15.18 -9.15
C LYS A 144 14.70 -14.82 -9.87
N SER A 145 14.73 -14.77 -11.19
CA SER A 145 13.53 -14.50 -11.99
C SER A 145 13.33 -15.53 -13.09
N MET A 146 12.07 -15.79 -13.42
CA MET A 146 11.67 -16.59 -14.57
C MET A 146 10.52 -15.90 -15.30
N ASP A 147 10.64 -15.82 -16.62
CA ASP A 147 9.70 -15.12 -17.48
C ASP A 147 8.79 -16.08 -18.26
N ASN A 148 7.72 -15.51 -18.83
CA ASN A 148 6.82 -16.21 -19.78
C ASN A 148 6.17 -17.48 -19.22
N LEU A 149 5.84 -17.47 -17.93
CA LEU A 149 5.17 -18.58 -17.25
C LEU A 149 3.64 -18.48 -17.37
N LEU A 150 2.99 -19.64 -17.44
CA LEU A 150 1.53 -19.78 -17.43
C LEU A 150 1.08 -20.37 -16.10
N TRP A 151 -0.05 -19.89 -15.59
CA TRP A 151 -0.66 -20.42 -14.38
C TRP A 151 -2.08 -20.89 -14.64
N LYS A 152 -2.34 -22.20 -14.46
CA LYS A 152 -3.66 -22.80 -14.72
C LYS A 152 -4.81 -22.10 -13.98
N THR A 153 -4.55 -21.65 -12.76
CA THR A 153 -5.52 -20.93 -11.93
C THR A 153 -5.91 -19.60 -12.57
N ALA A 154 -4.92 -18.82 -12.99
CA ALA A 154 -5.11 -17.56 -13.72
C ALA A 154 -5.78 -17.78 -15.09
N GLY A 155 -5.47 -18.88 -15.77
CA GLY A 155 -5.95 -19.17 -17.12
C GLY A 155 -4.87 -18.93 -18.18
N LYS A 156 -5.24 -19.13 -19.44
CA LYS A 156 -4.29 -19.20 -20.57
C LYS A 156 -3.89 -17.85 -21.17
N ASN A 157 -4.60 -16.78 -20.81
CA ASN A 157 -4.45 -15.48 -21.45
C ASN A 157 -3.34 -14.62 -20.82
N HIS A 158 -2.88 -14.98 -19.61
CA HIS A 158 -1.89 -14.20 -18.87
C HIS A 158 -0.57 -14.94 -18.83
N LEU A 159 0.48 -14.25 -19.24
CA LEU A 159 1.83 -14.62 -18.91
C LEU A 159 2.25 -13.98 -17.62
N PHE A 160 3.18 -14.63 -16.95
CA PHE A 160 3.70 -14.17 -15.70
C PHE A 160 5.21 -14.17 -15.67
N LYS A 161 5.74 -13.18 -14.96
CA LYS A 161 7.11 -13.13 -14.48
C LYS A 161 7.10 -13.53 -13.01
N LEU A 162 7.80 -14.62 -12.68
CA LEU A 162 8.03 -15.07 -11.32
C LEU A 162 9.31 -14.42 -10.80
N ILE A 163 9.26 -13.89 -9.59
CA ILE A 163 10.39 -13.31 -8.87
C ILE A 163 10.50 -14.03 -7.53
N VAL A 164 11.68 -14.56 -7.26
CA VAL A 164 12.03 -15.26 -6.02
C VAL A 164 13.07 -14.45 -5.27
N ILE A 165 12.70 -13.93 -4.11
CA ILE A 165 13.55 -13.15 -3.23
C ILE A 165 14.14 -14.09 -2.18
N ALA A 166 15.46 -14.10 -2.07
CA ALA A 166 16.16 -14.89 -1.07
C ALA A 166 15.80 -14.46 0.37
N PRO A 167 15.93 -15.38 1.35
CA PRO A 167 15.82 -15.05 2.77
C PRO A 167 16.70 -13.85 3.15
N LEU A 168 16.09 -12.80 3.71
CA LEU A 168 16.80 -11.60 4.12
C LEU A 168 17.37 -11.77 5.52
N GLY A 169 18.69 -11.63 5.63
CA GLY A 169 19.41 -11.65 6.90
C GLY A 169 19.17 -10.37 7.70
N TYR A 170 18.93 -10.50 9.00
CA TYR A 170 18.84 -9.38 9.94
C TYR A 170 19.45 -9.75 11.29
N ARG A 171 19.75 -8.74 12.11
CA ARG A 171 20.24 -8.91 13.49
C ARG A 171 19.40 -8.05 14.42
N LEU A 172 19.04 -8.58 15.59
CA LEU A 172 18.29 -7.83 16.61
C LEU A 172 19.19 -6.81 17.34
N THR A 173 20.48 -7.13 17.49
CA THR A 173 21.47 -6.28 18.15
C THR A 173 22.77 -6.22 17.34
N LYS A 174 23.56 -5.16 17.55
CA LYS A 174 24.89 -5.03 16.94
C LYS A 174 25.79 -6.14 17.48
N GLY A 175 26.21 -7.06 16.61
CA GLY A 175 27.00 -8.25 16.99
C GLY A 175 26.19 -9.52 17.31
N GLY A 176 24.85 -9.46 17.27
CA GLY A 176 24.00 -10.64 17.49
C GLY A 176 24.03 -11.66 16.34
N LYS A 177 23.47 -12.85 16.60
CA LYS A 177 23.29 -13.91 15.59
C LYS A 177 22.51 -13.38 14.37
N MET A 178 22.97 -13.75 13.18
CA MET A 178 22.23 -13.46 11.94
C MET A 178 20.99 -14.36 11.86
N LEU A 179 19.83 -13.74 11.86
CA LEU A 179 18.52 -14.36 11.67
C LEU A 179 18.08 -14.13 10.23
N TYR A 180 17.24 -15.01 9.69
CA TYR A 180 16.73 -14.87 8.34
C TYR A 180 15.21 -14.79 8.36
N ARG A 181 14.68 -13.91 7.51
CA ARG A 181 13.24 -13.89 7.20
C ARG A 181 12.92 -15.03 6.24
N GLU A 182 11.67 -15.45 6.24
CA GLU A 182 11.18 -16.38 5.22
C GLU A 182 11.37 -15.81 3.80
N PRO A 183 11.63 -16.68 2.81
CA PRO A 183 11.74 -16.25 1.42
C PRO A 183 10.41 -15.67 0.92
N ALA A 184 10.53 -14.76 -0.06
CA ALA A 184 9.37 -14.12 -0.66
C ALA A 184 9.25 -14.44 -2.15
N TYR A 185 8.06 -14.85 -2.57
CA TYR A 185 7.73 -15.18 -3.95
C TYR A 185 6.69 -14.20 -4.48
N ILE A 186 7.01 -13.55 -5.59
CA ILE A 186 6.18 -12.53 -6.24
C ILE A 186 5.89 -12.97 -7.68
N ILE A 187 4.69 -12.68 -8.16
CA ILE A 187 4.30 -12.87 -9.55
C ILE A 187 3.81 -11.54 -10.14
N CYS A 188 4.19 -11.27 -11.38
CA CYS A 188 3.78 -10.09 -12.13
C CYS A 188 3.10 -10.49 -13.45
N THR A 189 1.98 -9.86 -13.80
CA THR A 189 1.27 -10.11 -15.09
C THR A 189 1.97 -9.48 -16.30
N ASN A 190 2.85 -8.49 -16.08
CA ASN A 190 3.58 -7.83 -17.16
C ASN A 190 5.02 -8.34 -17.19
N THR A 191 5.34 -9.16 -18.20
CA THR A 191 6.66 -9.76 -18.37
C THR A 191 7.70 -8.80 -18.93
N SER A 192 7.28 -7.65 -19.48
CA SER A 192 8.20 -6.67 -20.06
C SER A 192 8.87 -5.77 -19.03
N LEU A 193 8.40 -5.75 -17.78
CA LEU A 193 8.99 -4.94 -16.72
C LEU A 193 10.28 -5.56 -16.19
N SER A 194 11.20 -4.68 -15.77
CA SER A 194 12.43 -5.11 -15.12
C SER A 194 12.13 -5.68 -13.74
N THR A 195 13.00 -6.59 -13.29
CA THR A 195 12.89 -7.21 -11.96
C THR A 195 13.00 -6.17 -10.85
N GLN A 196 13.81 -5.12 -11.06
CA GLN A 196 13.97 -4.00 -10.14
C GLN A 196 12.68 -3.17 -10.00
N GLU A 197 12.03 -2.81 -11.11
CA GLU A 197 10.77 -2.05 -11.07
C GLU A 197 9.68 -2.82 -10.33
N ILE A 198 9.54 -4.12 -10.62
CA ILE A 198 8.53 -4.97 -9.96
C ILE A 198 8.81 -5.07 -8.46
N LEU A 199 10.09 -5.27 -8.08
CA LEU A 199 10.50 -5.32 -6.68
C LEU A 199 10.19 -4.00 -5.96
N GLN A 200 10.60 -2.88 -6.55
CA GLN A 200 10.39 -1.56 -5.97
C GLN A 200 8.91 -1.23 -5.79
N ALA A 201 8.09 -1.51 -6.81
CA ALA A 201 6.64 -1.32 -6.76
C ALA A 201 5.98 -2.21 -5.70
N TYR A 202 6.49 -3.42 -5.48
CA TYR A 202 6.00 -4.29 -4.42
C TYR A 202 6.41 -3.82 -3.02
N LEU A 203 7.64 -3.31 -2.85
CA LEU A 203 8.13 -2.80 -1.58
C LEU A 203 7.33 -1.57 -1.10
N TRP A 204 6.96 -0.67 -2.01
CA TRP A 204 6.12 0.49 -1.70
C TRP A 204 4.71 0.15 -1.22
N ARG A 205 4.24 -1.09 -1.44
CA ARG A 205 2.94 -1.54 -0.92
C ARG A 205 2.83 -1.36 0.59
N TRP A 206 3.95 -1.50 1.33
CA TRP A 206 3.96 -1.36 2.80
C TRP A 206 3.47 -0.01 3.29
N ASP A 207 3.57 1.05 2.48
CA ASP A 207 3.04 2.38 2.83
C ASP A 207 1.53 2.34 3.15
N ILE A 208 0.78 1.36 2.63
CA ILE A 208 -0.64 1.21 2.95
C ILE A 208 -0.86 0.89 4.43
N GLU A 209 0.04 0.14 5.05
CA GLU A 209 -0.04 -0.21 6.47
C GLU A 209 0.22 1.00 7.37
N VAL A 210 1.12 1.88 6.92
CA VAL A 210 1.37 3.17 7.57
C VAL A 210 0.15 4.07 7.43
N ASN A 211 -0.44 4.15 6.24
CA ASN A 211 -1.68 4.90 6.03
C ASN A 211 -2.83 4.40 6.92
N PHE A 212 -3.05 3.07 7.02
CA PHE A 212 -4.08 2.54 7.91
C PHE A 212 -3.81 2.83 9.38
N ARG A 213 -2.54 2.86 9.80
CA ARG A 213 -2.18 3.26 11.17
C ARG A 213 -2.51 4.73 11.39
N ASP A 214 -2.07 5.61 10.49
CA ASP A 214 -2.27 7.06 10.60
C ASP A 214 -3.75 7.42 10.56
N GLU A 215 -4.53 6.83 9.66
CA GLU A 215 -5.99 6.99 9.59
C GLU A 215 -6.69 6.57 10.89
N LYS A 216 -6.31 5.44 11.48
CA LYS A 216 -6.91 4.96 12.73
C LYS A 216 -6.48 5.77 13.94
N THR A 217 -5.21 6.13 14.02
CA THR A 217 -4.62 6.79 15.21
C THR A 217 -4.83 8.30 15.20
N LEU A 218 -4.64 8.97 14.06
CA LEU A 218 -4.70 10.43 13.97
C LEU A 218 -6.11 10.93 13.68
N LEU A 219 -6.87 10.25 12.81
CA LEU A 219 -8.22 10.65 12.42
C LEU A 219 -9.33 9.89 13.15
N GLY A 220 -8.99 8.78 13.82
CA GLY A 220 -9.99 7.94 14.49
C GLY A 220 -10.87 7.18 13.50
N VAL A 221 -10.37 6.81 12.32
CA VAL A 221 -11.14 6.01 11.35
C VAL A 221 -11.60 4.71 12.01
N GLY A 222 -12.91 4.51 12.06
CA GLY A 222 -13.55 3.36 12.72
C GLY A 222 -13.93 3.58 14.20
N GLN A 223 -13.66 4.76 14.78
CA GLN A 223 -14.08 5.13 16.14
C GLN A 223 -15.43 5.88 16.16
N ALA A 224 -16.01 6.18 15.00
CA ALA A 224 -17.27 6.89 14.90
C ALA A 224 -18.43 6.08 15.50
N GLN A 225 -19.10 6.65 16.51
CA GLN A 225 -20.25 6.03 17.19
C GLN A 225 -21.57 6.41 16.51
N VAL A 226 -21.75 5.96 15.27
CA VAL A 226 -22.96 6.21 14.48
C VAL A 226 -23.83 4.96 14.39
N ARG A 227 -25.16 5.13 14.44
CA ARG A 227 -26.14 4.02 14.41
C ARG A 227 -26.87 3.88 13.07
N ASN A 228 -26.92 4.94 12.26
CA ASN A 228 -27.56 4.92 10.96
C ASN A 228 -26.65 4.20 9.94
N GLU A 229 -27.19 3.21 9.22
CA GLU A 229 -26.45 2.39 8.25
C GLU A 229 -25.73 3.24 7.18
N LYS A 230 -26.37 4.33 6.72
CA LYS A 230 -25.75 5.26 5.77
C LYS A 230 -24.54 5.95 6.40
N SER A 231 -24.68 6.45 7.62
CA SER A 231 -23.60 7.11 8.34
C SER A 231 -22.45 6.15 8.67
N VAL A 232 -22.74 4.90 9.00
CA VAL A 232 -21.73 3.85 9.23
C VAL A 232 -20.81 3.67 8.02
N THR A 233 -21.36 3.81 6.81
CA THR A 233 -20.59 3.72 5.56
C THR A 233 -19.89 5.04 5.21
N LEU A 234 -20.60 6.16 5.31
CA LEU A 234 -20.13 7.47 4.82
C LEU A 234 -19.07 8.12 5.72
N VAL A 235 -19.15 7.94 7.04
CA VAL A 235 -18.21 8.62 7.96
C VAL A 235 -16.76 8.15 7.74
N PRO A 236 -16.46 6.83 7.68
CA PRO A 236 -15.11 6.37 7.32
C PRO A 236 -14.65 6.86 5.95
N GLN A 237 -15.53 6.85 4.94
CA GLN A 237 -15.23 7.36 3.59
C GLN A 237 -14.81 8.83 3.62
N MET A 238 -15.56 9.67 4.35
CA MET A 238 -15.26 11.09 4.50
C MET A 238 -13.93 11.32 5.24
N MET A 239 -13.65 10.54 6.29
CA MET A 239 -12.40 10.65 7.04
C MET A 239 -11.18 10.27 6.17
N VAL A 240 -11.27 9.18 5.41
CA VAL A 240 -10.21 8.76 4.47
C VAL A 240 -10.04 9.77 3.33
N ALA A 241 -11.13 10.33 2.81
CA ALA A 241 -11.05 11.40 1.81
C ALA A 241 -10.39 12.67 2.38
N SER A 242 -10.71 13.04 3.62
CA SER A 242 -10.09 14.18 4.31
C SER A 242 -8.59 13.97 4.51
N TYR A 243 -8.18 12.74 4.84
CA TYR A 243 -6.78 12.36 4.93
C TYR A 243 -6.07 12.45 3.58
N ALA A 244 -6.69 11.96 2.51
CA ALA A 244 -6.15 12.07 1.17
C ALA A 244 -5.94 13.53 0.75
N LEU A 245 -6.89 14.42 1.07
CA LEU A 245 -6.77 15.85 0.84
C LEU A 245 -5.61 16.46 1.63
N LEU A 246 -5.45 16.09 2.90
CA LEU A 246 -4.34 16.56 3.74
C LEU A 246 -2.98 16.16 3.14
N LEU A 247 -2.83 14.90 2.72
CA LEU A 247 -1.59 14.42 2.11
C LEU A 247 -1.33 15.08 0.75
N THR A 248 -2.36 15.32 -0.04
CA THR A 248 -2.27 16.01 -1.33
C THR A 248 -1.84 17.46 -1.13
N ALA A 249 -2.42 18.15 -0.15
CA ALA A 249 -2.00 19.51 0.22
C ALA A 249 -0.54 19.54 0.68
N GLY A 250 -0.11 18.55 1.47
CA GLY A 250 1.29 18.40 1.86
C GLY A 250 2.25 18.21 0.69
N GLU A 251 1.83 17.47 -0.35
CA GLU A 251 2.62 17.30 -1.56
C GLU A 251 2.73 18.60 -2.38
N LEU A 252 1.64 19.37 -2.48
CA LEU A 252 1.60 20.65 -3.18
C LEU A 252 2.42 21.75 -2.47
N ILE A 253 2.38 21.76 -1.14
CA ILE A 253 3.19 22.66 -0.30
C ILE A 253 4.69 22.34 -0.44
N GLY A 254 5.03 21.10 -0.80
CA GLY A 254 6.41 20.65 -0.99
C GLY A 254 7.23 20.70 0.31
N LYS A 255 8.56 20.70 0.17
CA LYS A 255 9.50 20.87 1.28
C LYS A 255 9.62 22.36 1.65
N THR A 256 8.54 22.99 2.07
CA THR A 256 8.65 24.34 2.61
C THR A 256 9.29 24.28 3.99
N ASN A 257 10.24 25.19 4.23
CA ASN A 257 11.00 25.35 5.46
C ASN A 257 10.16 25.82 6.66
N GLN A 258 8.83 25.74 6.61
CA GLN A 258 8.00 26.28 7.69
C GLN A 258 8.17 25.41 8.94
N PRO A 259 8.74 25.94 10.03
CA PRO A 259 8.93 25.17 11.23
C PRO A 259 7.55 24.97 11.86
N VAL A 260 7.01 23.76 11.71
CA VAL A 260 6.17 23.21 12.76
C VAL A 260 6.98 23.28 14.03
N TRP A 261 6.44 23.89 15.10
CA TRP A 261 7.17 23.98 16.36
C TRP A 261 7.58 22.57 16.78
N ARG A 262 8.87 22.39 17.07
CA ARG A 262 9.41 21.11 17.52
C ARG A 262 10.14 21.35 18.83
N PRO A 263 10.06 20.42 19.78
CA PRO A 263 10.89 20.52 20.96
C PRO A 263 12.37 20.48 20.56
N LYS A 264 13.24 21.13 21.33
CA LYS A 264 14.68 21.28 21.01
C LYS A 264 15.41 19.95 20.73
N TRP A 265 14.93 18.85 21.31
CA TRP A 265 15.47 17.50 21.10
C TRP A 265 15.05 16.86 19.77
N ASN A 266 13.98 17.35 19.12
CA ASN A 266 13.50 16.89 17.83
C ASN A 266 13.95 17.86 16.72
N LYS A 267 15.20 17.72 16.28
CA LYS A 267 15.78 18.56 15.23
C LYS A 267 15.04 18.34 13.90
N TYR A 268 14.65 19.44 13.26
CA TYR A 268 14.06 19.42 11.92
C TYR A 268 15.11 19.01 10.89
N ASP A 269 14.72 18.11 10.01
CA ASP A 269 15.54 17.64 8.89
C ASP A 269 14.84 18.07 7.60
N SER A 270 15.34 19.14 6.98
CA SER A 270 14.76 19.76 5.78
C SER A 270 14.80 18.84 4.56
N GLN A 271 15.59 17.77 4.61
CA GLN A 271 15.65 16.80 3.52
C GLN A 271 14.49 15.80 3.57
N LYS A 272 13.84 15.65 4.73
CA LYS A 272 12.73 14.70 4.94
C LYS A 272 11.39 15.28 4.52
N ARG A 273 10.53 14.39 4.01
CA ARG A 273 9.11 14.67 3.78
C ARG A 273 8.42 14.96 5.12
N LEU A 274 7.46 15.89 5.11
CA LEU A 274 6.58 16.16 6.25
C LEU A 274 5.76 14.91 6.63
N THR A 275 5.69 14.61 7.92
CA THR A 275 4.86 13.51 8.43
C THR A 275 3.38 13.89 8.42
N ALA A 276 2.47 12.91 8.49
CA ALA A 276 1.04 13.18 8.62
C ALA A 276 0.72 14.06 9.84
N ASN A 277 1.43 13.85 10.95
CA ASN A 277 1.28 14.67 12.15
C ASN A 277 1.76 16.12 11.93
N ASP A 278 2.89 16.31 11.23
CA ASP A 278 3.37 17.65 10.87
C ASP A 278 2.33 18.40 10.03
N LEU A 279 1.72 17.72 9.04
CA LEU A 279 0.66 18.32 8.21
C LEU A 279 -0.58 18.67 9.03
N LEU A 280 -0.99 17.83 9.98
CA LEU A 280 -2.10 18.13 10.89
C LEU A 280 -1.79 19.34 11.78
N GLN A 281 -0.56 19.45 12.29
CA GLN A 281 -0.14 20.56 13.12
C GLN A 281 -0.10 21.87 12.31
N LEU A 282 0.39 21.83 11.06
CA LEU A 282 0.30 22.97 10.15
C LEU A 282 -1.15 23.39 9.90
N LEU A 283 -2.03 22.44 9.61
CA LEU A 283 -3.45 22.72 9.40
C LEU A 283 -4.09 23.36 10.63
N ARG A 284 -3.86 22.79 11.82
CA ARG A 284 -4.32 23.34 13.10
C ARG A 284 -3.79 24.75 13.29
N ARG A 285 -2.49 24.97 13.10
CA ARG A 285 -1.88 26.30 13.23
C ARG A 285 -2.56 27.33 12.32
N CYS A 286 -2.82 26.98 11.06
CA CYS A 286 -3.51 27.86 10.13
C CYS A 286 -4.96 28.17 10.54
N LEU A 287 -5.68 27.19 11.09
CA LEU A 287 -7.06 27.38 11.57
C LEU A 287 -7.12 28.23 12.85
N TRP A 288 -6.29 27.91 13.84
CA TRP A 288 -6.21 28.64 15.09
C TRP A 288 -5.66 30.06 14.89
N GLY A 289 -4.67 30.25 14.02
CA GLY A 289 -4.16 31.58 13.68
C GLY A 289 -5.25 32.51 13.14
N LYS A 290 -6.12 31.99 12.26
CA LYS A 290 -7.32 32.72 11.79
C LYS A 290 -8.30 33.01 12.92
N ALA A 291 -8.59 32.02 13.77
CA ALA A 291 -9.56 32.18 14.86
C ALA A 291 -9.08 33.14 15.96
N LEU A 292 -7.77 33.29 16.13
CA LEU A 292 -7.13 34.20 17.08
C LEU A 292 -6.86 35.60 16.49
N ASP A 293 -7.28 35.85 15.25
CA ASP A 293 -7.16 37.13 14.53
C ASP A 293 -5.70 37.64 14.42
N GLN A 294 -4.75 36.71 14.25
CA GLN A 294 -3.33 37.01 14.09
C GLN A 294 -2.93 36.79 12.63
N THR A 295 -2.82 37.87 11.87
CA THR A 295 -2.74 37.87 10.40
C THR A 295 -1.38 37.57 9.80
N HIS A 296 -0.28 37.47 10.57
CA HIS A 296 1.01 37.04 10.02
C HIS A 296 1.94 36.54 11.14
N PHE A 297 2.66 35.45 10.88
CA PHE A 297 3.70 34.93 11.76
C PHE A 297 4.98 34.67 10.96
N ASP A 298 5.69 35.75 10.65
CA ASP A 298 7.12 35.70 10.29
C ASP A 298 8.02 36.27 11.42
N ASP A 299 7.45 36.98 12.40
CA ASP A 299 8.19 37.68 13.46
C ASP A 299 8.29 36.95 14.81
N PHE A 300 8.38 35.61 14.80
CA PHE A 300 8.95 34.93 15.98
C PHE A 300 10.47 35.10 15.96
N VAL A 301 10.89 36.34 16.22
CA VAL A 301 12.26 36.70 16.55
C VAL A 301 12.71 35.79 17.69
N ASP A 302 13.82 35.07 17.49
CA ASP A 302 14.64 34.56 18.60
C ASP A 302 15.07 35.79 19.39
N VAL A 303 14.25 36.20 20.36
CA VAL A 303 14.67 37.20 21.33
C VAL A 303 15.66 36.48 22.22
N ASN A 304 16.93 36.50 21.80
CA ASN A 304 18.05 36.17 22.67
C ASN A 304 17.97 37.12 23.86
N CYS A 305 17.23 36.71 24.89
CA CYS A 305 17.15 37.41 26.14
C CYS A 305 18.52 37.25 26.81
N HIS A 306 19.26 38.34 26.89
CA HIS A 306 20.56 38.38 27.58
C HIS A 306 20.43 38.30 29.11
N ASP A 307 19.21 38.23 29.67
CA ASP A 307 19.00 38.10 31.10
C ASP A 307 18.99 36.63 31.56
N THR A 308 19.93 36.31 32.44
CA THR A 308 20.10 34.99 33.06
C THR A 308 19.13 34.68 34.20
N ASN A 309 18.22 35.61 34.54
CA ASN A 309 17.21 35.43 35.59
C ASN A 309 15.79 35.58 35.00
N PRO A 310 15.07 34.47 34.71
CA PRO A 310 13.73 34.57 34.16
C PRO A 310 12.75 34.98 35.27
N LEU A 311 12.35 36.25 35.31
CA LEU A 311 11.09 36.67 35.92
C LEU A 311 9.96 35.87 35.27
N ASN A 312 9.20 35.12 36.08
CA ASN A 312 8.04 34.29 35.71
C ASN A 312 7.60 34.43 34.24
N TYR A 313 8.16 33.58 33.37
CA TYR A 313 7.92 33.62 31.93
C TYR A 313 6.42 33.44 31.66
N LYS A 314 5.73 34.54 31.36
CA LYS A 314 4.32 34.51 30.95
C LYS A 314 4.26 34.09 29.49
N ILE A 315 4.05 32.81 29.24
CA ILE A 315 3.70 32.31 27.91
C ILE A 315 2.38 32.98 27.51
N PRO A 316 2.33 33.75 26.42
CA PRO A 316 1.07 34.38 26.03
C PRO A 316 0.06 33.28 25.62
N LEU A 317 -1.19 33.45 26.02
CA LEU A 317 -2.23 32.40 25.95
C LEU A 317 -2.39 31.82 24.54
N ASN A 318 -2.29 32.67 23.52
CA ASN A 318 -2.26 32.26 22.11
C ASN A 318 -1.11 31.28 21.79
N SER A 319 0.11 31.58 22.26
CA SER A 319 1.26 30.68 22.11
C SER A 319 1.07 29.40 22.92
N ALA A 320 0.47 29.46 24.11
CA ALA A 320 0.16 28.28 24.91
C ALA A 320 -0.90 27.38 24.25
N VAL A 321 -1.96 27.95 23.67
CA VAL A 321 -3.02 27.21 22.95
C VAL A 321 -2.46 26.53 21.69
N LEU A 322 -1.64 27.27 20.94
CA LEU A 322 -0.92 26.72 19.80
C LEU A 322 0.13 25.69 20.22
N ALA A 323 0.70 25.79 21.44
CA ALA A 323 1.67 24.88 22.07
C ALA A 323 1.05 23.72 22.90
N ALA A 324 -0.28 23.67 23.08
CA ALA A 324 -0.99 22.65 23.87
C ALA A 324 -1.88 21.71 23.04
N THR A 325 -2.12 22.03 21.77
CA THR A 325 -2.91 21.19 20.83
C THR A 325 -2.10 20.06 20.17
N TRP A 326 -1.03 19.60 20.83
CA TRP A 326 0.03 18.69 20.34
C TRP A 326 -0.26 17.23 20.65
#